data_AF-A0A940W163-F1
#
_entry.id   AF-A0A940W163-F1
#
_cell.length_a   1.000
_cell.length_b   1.000
_cell.length_c   1.000
_cell.angle_alpha   90.00
_cell.angle_beta   90.00
_cell.angle_gamma   90.00
#
_symmetry.space_group_name_H-M   'P 1'
#
loop_
_entity.id
_entity.type
_entity.pdbx_description
1 polymer ?
#
loop_
_entity_poly.entity_id
_entity_poly.type
_entity_poly.pdbx_seq_one_letter_code
_entity_poly.pdbx_strand_id
1 'polypeptide(L)' 'MPNVRKLAGRGGLYALLGAFAFFGAFPFYWMVIATFKTDHDLFSPLNNPFLFNEPPTLDHLK' A
#
# COMPACT_ATOMS: atom_id res chain seq x y z
N MET A 1 32.63 -18.08 6.11
CA MET A 1 31.16 -18.25 6.18
C MET A 1 30.59 -17.04 6.91
N PRO A 2 29.63 -16.29 6.36
CA PRO A 2 29.02 -15.18 7.09
C PRO A 2 28.43 -15.71 8.40
N ASN A 3 28.77 -15.08 9.52
CA ASN A 3 28.23 -15.46 10.83
C ASN A 3 26.70 -15.40 10.78
N VAL A 4 26.03 -16.53 10.98
CA VAL A 4 24.56 -16.67 10.94
C VAL A 4 23.86 -15.60 11.79
N ARG A 5 24.45 -15.26 12.95
CA ARG A 5 23.99 -14.18 13.83
C ARG A 5 23.97 -12.80 13.17
N LYS A 6 24.98 -12.49 12.34
CA LYS A 6 25.09 -11.22 11.60
C LYS A 6 24.08 -11.15 10.44
N LEU A 7 23.82 -12.29 9.79
CA LEU A 7 22.81 -12.38 8.73
C LEU A 7 21.38 -12.22 9.31
N ALA A 8 21.09 -12.92 10.41
CA ALA A 8 19.81 -12.80 11.11
C ALA A 8 19.54 -11.37 11.61
N GLY A 9 20.54 -10.73 12.23
CA GLY A 9 20.40 -9.35 12.70
C GLY A 9 20.14 -8.34 11.58
N ARG A 10 20.83 -8.47 10.44
CA ARG A 10 20.59 -7.62 9.26
C ARG A 10 19.22 -7.90 8.64
N GLY A 11 18.83 -9.17 8.51
CA GLY A 11 17.51 -9.56 8.02
C GLY A 11 16.39 -8.95 8.86
N GLY A 12 16.48 -9.06 10.18
CA GLY A 12 15.52 -8.45 11.11
C GLY A 12 15.44 -6.92 10.97
N LEU A 13 16.60 -6.25 10.89
CA LEU A 13 16.65 -4.80 10.70
C LEU A 13 15.94 -4.36 9.40
N TYR A 14 16.27 -4.98 8.26
CA TYR A 14 15.65 -4.63 6.99
C TYR A 14 14.17 -5.00 6.92
N ALA A 15 13.76 -6.09 7.57
CA ALA A 15 12.34 -6.44 7.68
C ALA A 15 11.56 -5.39 8.48
N LEU A 16 12.09 -4.95 9.63
CA LEU A 16 11.47 -3.91 10.45
C LEU A 16 11.41 -2.56 9.72
N LEU A 17 12.51 -2.15 9.09
CA LEU A 17 12.54 -0.92 8.29
C LEU A 17 11.59 -0.99 7.10
N GLY A 18 11.53 -2.13 6.41
CA GLY A 18 10.62 -2.36 5.29
C GLY A 18 9.16 -2.29 5.73
N ALA A 19 8.80 -2.95 6.85
CA ALA A 19 7.45 -2.90 7.40
C ALA A 19 7.07 -1.48 7.86
N PHE A 20 7.97 -0.77 8.53
CA PHE A 20 7.76 0.62 8.94
C PHE A 20 7.57 1.55 7.73
N ALA A 21 8.42 1.42 6.71
CA ALA A 21 8.32 2.21 5.49
C ALA A 21 7.02 1.90 4.72
N PHE A 22 6.65 0.62 4.58
CA PHE A 22 5.41 0.21 3.94
C PHE A 22 4.18 0.76 4.68
N PHE A 23 4.16 0.64 6.01
CA PHE A 23 3.09 1.19 6.84
C PHE A 23 3.01 2.72 6.72
N GLY A 24 4.15 3.42 6.72
CA GLY A 24 4.21 4.87 6.51
C GLY A 24 3.77 5.31 5.11
N ALA A 25 4.04 4.50 4.09
CA ALA A 25 3.61 4.75 2.71
C ALA A 25 2.13 4.40 2.47
N PHE A 26 1.53 3.56 3.30
CA PHE A 26 0.16 3.08 3.15
C PHE A 26 -0.91 4.18 2.94
N PRO A 27 -0.97 5.27 3.73
CA PRO A 27 -1.95 6.34 3.48
C PRO A 27 -1.78 6.98 2.09
N PHE A 28 -0.55 7.13 1.59
CA PHE A 28 -0.29 7.67 0.25
C PHE A 28 -0.68 6.69 -0.85
N TYR A 29 -0.41 5.39 -0.65
CA TYR A 29 -0.93 4.34 -1.53
C TYR A 29 -2.46 4.42 -1.62
N TRP A 30 -3.13 4.53 -0.47
CA TRP A 30 -4.59 4.64 -0.43
C TRP A 30 -5.10 5.90 -1.14
N MET A 31 -4.44 7.04 -0.95
CA MET A 31 -4.77 8.28 -1.67
C MET A 31 -4.67 8.10 -3.18
N VAL A 32 -3.60 7.46 -3.68
CA VAL A 32 -3.45 7.19 -5.12
C VAL A 32 -4.61 6.34 -5.64
N ILE A 33 -4.97 5.26 -4.94
CA ILE A 33 -6.13 4.44 -5.34
C ILE A 33 -7.41 5.28 -5.36
N ALA A 34 -7.69 6.02 -4.28
CA ALA A 34 -8.91 6.81 -4.15
C ALA A 34 -9.05 7.89 -5.24
N THR A 35 -7.95 8.57 -5.62
CA THR A 35 -7.94 9.59 -6.68
C THR A 35 -8.40 9.06 -8.04
N PHE A 36 -8.14 7.78 -8.34
CA PHE A 36 -8.50 7.18 -9.63
C PHE A 36 -9.72 6.26 -9.53
N LYS A 37 -10.39 6.17 -8.38
CA LYS A 37 -11.53 5.28 -8.17
C LYS A 37 -12.82 6.02 -8.49
N THR A 38 -13.81 5.33 -9.05
CA THR A 38 -15.13 5.93 -9.29
C THR A 38 -15.82 6.20 -7.95
N ASP A 39 -16.74 7.17 -7.91
CA ASP A 39 -17.52 7.43 -6.69
C ASP A 39 -18.32 6.19 -6.25
N HIS A 40 -18.88 5.45 -7.22
CA HIS A 40 -19.59 4.21 -6.95
C HIS A 40 -18.69 3.15 -6.27
N ASP A 41 -17.46 2.98 -6.76
CA ASP A 41 -16.50 2.03 -6.18
C ASP A 41 -15.99 2.52 -4.81
N LEU A 42 -15.88 3.83 -4.58
CA LEU A 42 -15.48 4.42 -3.28
C LEU A 42 -16.51 4.20 -2.16
N PHE A 43 -17.80 4.33 -2.48
CA PHE A 43 -18.87 4.30 -1.46
C PHE A 43 -19.53 2.93 -1.30
N SER A 44 -19.17 1.93 -2.13
CA SER A 44 -19.67 0.56 -1.99
C SER A 44 -19.03 -0.15 -0.78
N PRO A 45 -19.80 -0.55 0.25
CA PRO A 45 -19.27 -1.24 1.42
C PRO A 45 -18.88 -2.71 1.15
N LEU A 46 -19.27 -3.26 -0.01
CA LEU A 46 -18.93 -4.61 -0.43
C LEU A 46 -17.58 -4.66 -1.17
N ASN A 47 -17.10 -3.52 -1.63
CA ASN A 47 -15.90 -3.41 -2.44
C ASN A 47 -14.67 -3.38 -1.54
N ASN A 48 -13.61 -4.07 -1.95
CA ASN A 48 -12.31 -3.91 -1.27
C ASN A 48 -11.81 -2.50 -1.56
N PRO A 49 -11.57 -1.65 -0.54
CA PRO A 49 -11.10 -0.30 -0.75
C PRO A 49 -9.74 -0.33 -1.45
N PHE A 50 -8.81 -1.17 -1.00
CA PHE A 50 -7.40 -1.14 -1.39
C PHE A 50 -7.08 -1.63 -2.82
N LEU A 51 -8.08 -1.88 -3.65
CA LEU A 51 -7.96 -2.34 -5.04
C LEU A 51 -9.00 -1.63 -5.91
N PHE A 52 -8.86 -1.72 -7.23
CA PHE A 52 -9.88 -1.27 -8.17
C PHE A 52 -10.88 -2.41 -8.44
N ASN A 53 -12.17 -2.17 -8.19
CA ASN A 53 -13.25 -3.11 -8.54
C ASN A 53 -13.92 -2.71 -9.87
N GLU A 54 -13.66 -1.48 -10.31
CA GLU A 54 -14.08 -0.91 -11.59
C GLU A 54 -12.86 -0.32 -12.33
N PRO A 55 -12.94 -0.07 -13.65
CA PRO A 55 -11.88 0.63 -14.35
C PRO A 55 -11.57 2.01 -13.72
N PRO A 56 -10.29 2.42 -13.67
CA PRO A 56 -9.92 3.70 -13.09
C PRO A 56 -10.49 4.88 -13.89
N THR A 57 -10.78 5.99 -13.20
CA THR A 57 -11.27 7.25 -13.76
C THR A 57 -10.30 8.41 -13.54
N LEU A 58 -10.45 9.48 -14.31
CA LEU A 58 -9.75 10.76 -14.13
C LEU A 58 -10.70 11.87 -13.63
N ASP A 59 -11.93 11.53 -13.23
CA ASP A 59 -12.97 12.51 -12.89
C ASP A 59 -12.59 13.41 -11.71
N HIS A 60 -11.80 12.91 -10.76
CA HIS A 60 -11.34 13.69 -9.60
C HIS A 60 -10.09 14.57 -9.86
N LEU A 61 -9.54 14.54 -11.09
CA LEU A 61 -8.39 15.36 -11.50
C LEU A 61 -8.78 16.56 -12.36
N LYS A 62 -10.07 16.74 -12.63
CA LYS A 62 -10.62 17.83 -13.44
C LYS A 62 -10.78 19.12 -12.65
#